data_AF-A0A969GTW2-F1
#
_entry.id   AF-A0A969GTW2-F1
#
_cell.length_a   1.000
_cell.length_b   1.000
_cell.length_c   1.000
_cell.angle_alpha   90.00
_cell.angle_beta   90.00
_cell.angle_gamma   90.00
#
_symmetry.space_group_name_H-M   'P 1'
#
loop_
_entity.id
_entity.type
_entity.pdbx_description
1 polymer ?
#
loop_
_entity_poly.entity_id
_entity_poly.type
_entity_poly.pdbx_seq_one_letter_code
_entity_poly.pdbx_strand_id
1 'polypeptide(L)'
;MSQVKRLQLAKRTLQNTTVPFPIRVDSYVRLSCCTLDEQGEQYSKLMKALYSYNQEWWRMCQVTSSGKLHSADPIVNQLLRPIEELHRTMIREMIS
;
A
#
# COMPACT_ATOMS: atom_id res chain seq x y z
N MET A 1 7.83 -6.21 -15.70
CA MET A 1 8.32 -5.10 -14.86
C MET A 1 8.91 -5.73 -13.59
N SER A 2 10.12 -5.35 -13.16
CA SER A 2 10.70 -5.92 -11.92
C SER A 2 9.91 -5.51 -10.68
N GLN A 3 9.95 -6.33 -9.62
CA GLN A 3 9.25 -6.06 -8.35
C GLN A 3 9.62 -4.68 -7.77
N VAL A 4 10.89 -4.31 -7.82
CA VAL A 4 11.39 -2.98 -7.42
C VAL A 4 10.71 -1.85 -8.20
N LYS A 5 10.57 -1.98 -9.53
CA LYS A 5 9.90 -0.96 -10.37
C LYS A 5 8.41 -0.84 -10.02
N ARG A 6 7.73 -1.95 -9.69
CA ARG A 6 6.33 -1.93 -9.22
C ARG A 6 6.18 -1.19 -7.89
N LEU A 7 7.06 -1.46 -6.92
CA LEU A 7 7.02 -0.80 -5.61
C LEU A 7 7.35 0.70 -5.71
N GLN A 8 8.31 1.08 -6.57
CA GLN A 8 8.57 2.49 -6.86
C GLN A 8 7.37 3.17 -7.51
N LEU A 9 6.70 2.50 -8.46
CA LEU A 9 5.47 3.02 -9.07
C LEU A 9 4.37 3.20 -8.01
N ALA A 10 4.19 2.23 -7.10
CA ALA A 10 3.21 2.32 -6.02
C ALA A 10 3.45 3.59 -5.18
N LYS A 11 4.69 3.84 -4.74
CA LYS A 11 5.04 5.05 -3.97
C LYS A 11 4.77 6.34 -4.74
N ARG A 12 5.17 6.41 -6.01
CA ARG A 12 4.91 7.58 -6.87
C ARG A 12 3.41 7.86 -7.02
N THR A 13 2.62 6.81 -7.23
CA THR A 13 1.16 6.92 -7.31
C THR A 13 0.56 7.44 -6.01
N LEU A 14 1.02 6.94 -4.87
CA LEU A 14 0.54 7.41 -3.55
C LEU A 14 0.81 8.91 -3.34
N GLN A 15 1.98 9.36 -3.78
CA GLN A 15 2.45 10.75 -3.63
C GLN A 15 1.88 11.72 -4.67
N ASN A 16 1.21 11.25 -5.72
CA ASN A 16 0.70 12.10 -6.79
C ASN A 16 -0.52 12.94 -6.35
N THR A 17 -0.31 14.16 -5.85
CA THR A 17 -1.38 15.02 -5.30
C THR A 17 -2.44 15.47 -6.30
N THR A 18 -2.23 15.25 -7.61
CA THR A 18 -3.25 15.56 -8.65
C THR A 18 -4.39 14.53 -8.70
N VAL A 19 -4.20 13.36 -8.09
CA VAL A 19 -5.18 12.27 -8.07
C VAL A 19 -5.91 12.26 -6.71
N PRO A 20 -7.24 12.04 -6.68
CA PRO A 20 -8.00 11.91 -5.42
C PRO A 20 -7.40 10.88 -4.46
N PHE A 21 -7.37 11.20 -3.17
CA PHE A 21 -6.73 10.36 -2.15
C PHE A 21 -7.21 8.89 -2.12
N PRO A 22 -8.52 8.58 -2.20
CA PRO A 22 -8.98 7.20 -2.21
C PRO A 22 -8.39 6.39 -3.37
N ILE A 23 -8.29 7.00 -4.55
CA ILE A 23 -7.75 6.36 -5.77
C ILE A 23 -6.25 6.09 -5.60
N ARG A 24 -5.52 7.02 -4.98
CA ARG A 24 -4.08 6.86 -4.70
C ARG A 24 -3.82 5.71 -3.73
N VAL A 25 -4.62 5.62 -2.68
CA VAL A 25 -4.54 4.58 -1.66
C VAL A 25 -4.86 3.21 -2.25
N ASP A 26 -5.97 3.08 -2.98
CA ASP A 26 -6.37 1.85 -3.65
C ASP A 26 -5.27 1.36 -4.62
N SER A 27 -4.78 2.28 -5.46
CA SER A 27 -3.72 1.98 -6.42
C SER A 27 -2.40 1.57 -5.73
N TYR A 28 -2.03 2.23 -4.63
CA TYR A 28 -0.86 1.89 -3.85
C TYR A 28 -0.95 0.47 -3.27
N VAL A 29 -2.09 0.14 -2.68
CA VAL A 29 -2.34 -1.20 -2.11
C VAL A 29 -2.31 -2.24 -3.21
N ARG A 30 -3.01 -2.02 -4.32
CA ARG A 30 -3.04 -2.94 -5.46
C ARG A 30 -1.66 -3.20 -6.05
N LEU A 31 -0.92 -2.14 -6.37
CA LEU A 31 0.42 -2.26 -6.95
C LEU A 31 1.40 -2.98 -6.01
N SER A 32 1.26 -2.77 -4.69
CA SER A 32 2.07 -3.46 -3.69
C SER A 32 1.68 -4.94 -3.57
N CYS A 33 0.39 -5.26 -3.53
CA CYS A 33 -0.06 -6.66 -3.49
C CYS A 33 0.34 -7.44 -4.75
N CYS A 34 0.33 -6.81 -5.93
CA CYS A 34 0.82 -7.42 -7.19
C CYS A 34 2.33 -7.74 -7.19
N THR A 35 3.08 -7.34 -6.17
CA THR A 35 4.47 -7.82 -5.97
C THR A 35 4.57 -9.05 -5.09
N LEU A 36 3.55 -9.35 -4.29
CA LEU A 36 3.45 -10.57 -3.48
C LEU A 36 2.79 -11.71 -4.26
N ASP A 37 1.79 -11.37 -5.07
CA ASP A 37 1.03 -12.33 -5.86
C ASP A 37 0.47 -11.64 -7.11
N GLU A 38 0.90 -12.09 -8.29
CA GLU A 38 0.45 -11.55 -9.57
C GLU A 38 -1.02 -11.88 -9.88
N GLN A 39 -1.58 -12.93 -9.27
CA GLN A 39 -2.98 -13.33 -9.47
C GLN A 39 -3.95 -12.43 -8.70
N GLY A 40 -3.46 -11.57 -7.79
CA GLY A 40 -4.29 -10.59 -7.07
C GLY A 40 -5.12 -11.17 -5.93
N GLU A 41 -4.84 -12.41 -5.50
CA GLU A 41 -5.51 -13.04 -4.37
C GLU A 41 -5.18 -12.31 -3.07
N GLN A 42 -3.91 -11.91 -2.90
CA GLN A 42 -3.45 -11.13 -1.74
C GLN A 42 -4.14 -9.76 -1.67
N TYR A 43 -4.32 -9.10 -2.82
CA TYR A 43 -5.06 -7.85 -2.90
C TYR A 43 -6.50 -8.05 -2.47
N SER A 44 -7.17 -9.06 -3.01
CA SER A 44 -8.58 -9.34 -2.73
C SER A 44 -8.82 -9.68 -1.26
N LYS A 45 -7.94 -10.50 -0.66
CA LYS A 45 -7.99 -10.86 0.77
C LYS A 45 -7.82 -9.62 1.66
N LEU A 46 -6.81 -8.78 1.37
CA LEU A 46 -6.56 -7.56 2.14
C LEU A 46 -7.71 -6.56 2.02
N MET A 47 -8.19 -6.28 0.80
CA MET A 47 -9.30 -5.35 0.61
C MET A 47 -10.57 -5.86 1.28
N LYS A 48 -10.86 -7.16 1.20
CA LYS A 48 -12.00 -7.75 1.91
C LYS A 48 -11.88 -7.55 3.42
N ALA A 49 -10.70 -7.76 4.01
CA ALA A 49 -10.48 -7.55 5.44
C ALA A 49 -10.66 -6.08 5.84
N LEU A 50 -10.06 -5.15 5.08
CA LEU A 50 -10.17 -3.70 5.32
C LEU A 50 -11.62 -3.22 5.22
N TYR A 51 -12.33 -3.57 4.14
CA TYR A 51 -13.73 -3.19 3.93
C TYR A 51 -14.69 -3.84 4.92
N SER A 52 -14.41 -5.07 5.36
CA SER A 52 -15.24 -5.75 6.37
C SER A 52 -15.08 -5.09 7.75
N TYR A 53 -13.90 -4.56 8.06
CA TYR A 53 -13.64 -3.84 9.29
C TYR A 53 -14.20 -2.41 9.25
N ASN A 54 -13.91 -1.65 8.20
CA ASN A 54 -14.37 -0.28 8.02
C ASN A 54 -14.42 0.08 6.52
N GLN A 55 -15.61 0.37 5.98
CA GLN A 55 -15.76 0.69 4.55
C GLN A 55 -15.03 1.97 4.13
N GLU A 56 -14.78 2.87 5.07
CA GLU A 56 -14.08 4.13 4.86
C GLU A 56 -12.71 4.15 5.56
N TRP A 57 -12.09 2.98 5.76
CA TRP A 57 -10.80 2.80 6.44
C TRP A 57 -9.72 3.78 5.95
N TRP A 58 -9.73 4.10 4.66
CA TRP A 58 -8.76 5.00 4.03
C TRP A 58 -8.86 6.44 4.54
N ARG A 59 -9.99 6.87 5.11
CA ARG A 59 -10.14 8.23 5.68
C ARG A 59 -9.25 8.46 6.88
N MET A 60 -8.90 7.40 7.60
CA MET A 60 -8.00 7.44 8.74
C MET A 60 -6.52 7.40 8.31
N CYS A 61 -6.27 7.25 7.01
CA CYS A 61 -4.93 7.16 6.47
C CYS A 61 -4.33 8.52 6.08
N GLN A 62 -3.01 8.60 6.18
CA GLN A 62 -2.18 9.69 5.73
C GLN A 62 -0.94 9.15 5.02
N VAL A 63 -0.38 9.96 4.11
CA VAL A 63 0.88 9.63 3.44
C VAL A 63 2.02 10.23 4.25
N THR A 64 2.92 9.38 4.74
CA THR A 64 4.14 9.82 5.40
C THR A 64 5.10 10.48 4.42
N SER A 65 6.02 11.32 4.92
CA SER A 65 7.09 11.92 4.11
C SER A 65 7.94 10.89 3.36
N SER A 66 8.04 9.66 3.90
CA SER A 66 8.74 8.54 3.27
C SER A 66 7.98 7.83 2.14
N GLY A 67 6.78 8.31 1.78
CA GLY A 67 5.94 7.72 0.75
C GLY A 67 5.28 6.41 1.17
N LYS A 68 4.98 6.25 2.46
CA LYS A 68 4.23 5.11 3.02
C LYS A 68 2.85 5.54 3.47
N LEU A 69 1.89 4.64 3.39
CA LEU A 69 0.56 4.82 3.96
C LEU A 69 0.61 4.49 5.45
N HIS A 70 0.05 5.35 6.29
CA HIS A 70 -0.09 5.14 7.73
C HIS A 70 -1.50 5.51 8.15
N SER A 71 -2.13 4.73 9.03
CA SER A 71 -3.47 5.01 9.56
C SER A 71 -3.40 5.47 11.02
N ALA A 72 -4.29 6.38 11.40
CA ALA A 72 -4.54 6.65 12.82
C ALA A 72 -5.30 5.49 13.51
N ASP A 73 -5.90 4.59 12.74
CA ASP A 73 -6.53 3.37 13.24
C ASP A 73 -5.50 2.22 13.33
N PRO A 74 -5.24 1.67 14.54
CA PRO A 74 -4.24 0.62 14.73
C PRO A 74 -4.60 -0.70 14.05
N ILE A 75 -5.88 -1.02 13.89
CA ILE A 75 -6.32 -2.24 13.21
C ILE A 75 -6.05 -2.11 11.71
N VAL A 76 -6.29 -0.93 11.13
CA VAL A 76 -5.93 -0.65 9.73
C VAL A 76 -4.42 -0.77 9.52
N ASN A 77 -3.60 -0.23 10.42
CA ASN A 77 -2.14 -0.41 10.36
C ASN A 77 -1.74 -1.89 10.43
N GLN A 78 -2.36 -2.67 11.31
CA GLN A 78 -2.09 -4.09 11.43
C GLN A 78 -2.41 -4.84 10.12
N LEU A 79 -3.53 -4.52 9.48
CA LEU A 79 -3.92 -5.10 8.19
C LEU A 79 -2.96 -4.68 7.06
N LEU A 80 -2.46 -3.45 7.07
CA LEU A 80 -1.52 -2.93 6.06
C LEU A 80 -0.07 -3.39 6.26
N ARG A 81 0.26 -3.99 7.41
CA ARG A 81 1.63 -4.39 7.78
C ARG A 81 2.39 -5.21 6.72
N PRO A 82 1.80 -6.20 6.03
CA PRO A 82 2.52 -6.95 4.99
C PRO A 82 3.04 -6.06 3.86
N ILE A 83 2.30 -4.99 3.51
CA ILE A 83 2.73 -4.02 2.50
C ILE A 83 3.87 -3.16 3.05
N GLU A 84 3.78 -2.72 4.30
CA GLU A 84 4.85 -1.92 4.93
C GLU A 84 6.19 -2.69 4.99
N GLU A 85 6.13 -3.97 5.35
CA GLU A 85 7.30 -4.86 5.41
C GLU A 85 7.91 -5.07 4.03
N LEU A 86 7.09 -5.26 3.00
CA LEU A 86 7.53 -5.36 1.61
C LEU A 86 8.28 -4.12 1.14
N HIS A 87 7.75 -2.93 1.43
CA HIS A 87 8.42 -1.66 1.11
C HIS A 87 9.68 -1.41 1.95
N ARG A 88 9.82 -2.05 3.12
CA ARG A 88 11.03 -2.00 3.96
C ARG A 88 12.14 -2.88 3.40
N THR A 89 11.82 -4.08 2.93
CA THR A 89 12.80 -5.02 2.34
C THR A 89 13.42 -4.45 1.06
N MET A 90 12.61 -3.83 0.19
CA MET A 90 13.11 -3.17 -1.03
C MET A 90 14.16 -2.09 -0.73
N ILE A 91 13.99 -1.30 0.34
CA ILE A 91 14.97 -0.25 0.71
C ILE A 91 16.32 -0.87 1.03
N ARG A 92 16.36 -2.06 1.63
CA ARG A 92 17.60 -2.76 1.97
C ARG A 92 18.32 -3.26 0.72
N GLU A 93 17.58 -3.83 -0.24
CA GLU A 93 18.14 -4.32 -1.50
C GLU A 93 18.64 -3.21 -2.43
N MET A 94 18.13 -1.99 -2.30
CA MET A 94 18.59 -0.84 -3.10
C MET A 94 19.86 -0.17 -2.55
N ILE A 95 20.20 -0.40 -1.28
CA ILE A 95 21.35 0.21 -0.59
C ILE A 95 22.51 -0.79 -0.44
N SER A 96 22.25 -2.08 -0.72
CA SER A 96 23.23 -3.16 -0.68
C SER A 96 23.79 -3.48 -2.05
#